data_AF-A0A2P5W7C8-F1
#
_entry.id   AF-A0A2P5W7C8-F1
#
_cell.length_a   1.000
_cell.length_b   1.000
_cell.length_c   1.000
_cell.angle_alpha   90.00
_cell.angle_beta   90.00
_cell.angle_gamma   90.00
#
_symmetry.space_group_name_H-M   'P 1'
#
loop_
_entity.id
_entity.type
_entity.pdbx_description
1 polymer ?
#
loop_
_entity_poly.entity_id
_entity_poly.type
_entity_poly.pdbx_seq_one_letter_code
_entity_poly.pdbx_strand_id
1 'polypeptide(L)'
;MAAYRRWVSVLCCLSLLGSFASASTISLPSDSRKVSLTLYYESLCPYSANFIVNYLPKLFNEDLISIVDLRLVPWGNAKLKGNDTFDCQHGPTECLLNTVEACAIDAWPKLNDHFPFIYCVENLELERKPLEWESCFKKLGLESKPVNDCYKSGLGQKLDLQYAAETSALEPPHTYVPWVVVDGQPLYEDYENYISYVCKAYKGANMPKACSGLTFNQIYNRKTIHPVCYKEIPPLTLSSRTISTVMSWIRKIVTSM
;
A
#
# COMPACT_ATOMS: atom_id res chain seq x y z
N MET A 1 9.53 -1.30 -96.17
CA MET A 1 9.94 -0.54 -94.98
C MET A 1 9.50 -1.32 -93.74
N ALA A 2 10.46 -1.64 -92.85
CA ALA A 2 10.37 -2.11 -91.46
C ALA A 2 9.40 -3.28 -91.15
N ALA A 3 9.84 -4.46 -90.68
CA ALA A 3 10.47 -4.77 -89.38
C ALA A 3 9.51 -4.49 -88.19
N TYR A 4 9.26 -5.34 -87.19
CA TYR A 4 10.11 -6.28 -86.48
C TYR A 4 9.26 -7.39 -85.81
N ARG A 5 9.82 -8.62 -85.75
CA ARG A 5 9.36 -9.75 -84.94
C ARG A 5 9.33 -9.40 -83.45
N ARG A 6 8.23 -9.65 -82.73
CA ARG A 6 8.23 -9.76 -81.27
C ARG A 6 8.41 -11.22 -80.87
N TRP A 7 9.54 -11.50 -80.24
CA TRP A 7 9.87 -12.79 -79.66
C TRP A 7 9.13 -12.95 -78.33
N VAL A 8 8.58 -14.14 -78.12
CA VAL A 8 7.98 -14.59 -76.86
C VAL A 8 9.13 -14.88 -75.89
N SER A 9 9.17 -14.17 -74.77
CA SER A 9 10.01 -14.54 -73.61
C SER A 9 9.09 -14.93 -72.47
N VAL A 10 8.91 -16.24 -72.28
CA VAL A 10 8.32 -16.81 -71.06
C VAL A 10 9.39 -16.77 -69.99
N LEU A 11 9.31 -15.81 -69.07
CA LEU A 11 10.11 -15.84 -67.84
C LEU A 11 9.48 -16.85 -66.88
N CYS A 12 10.14 -18.00 -66.76
CA CYS A 12 9.85 -19.03 -65.78
C CYS A 12 10.33 -18.54 -64.40
N CYS A 13 9.44 -17.94 -63.60
CA CYS A 13 9.73 -17.66 -62.20
C CYS A 13 9.66 -18.97 -61.40
N LEU A 14 10.82 -19.60 -61.20
CA LEU A 14 11.02 -20.65 -60.22
C LEU A 14 10.80 -20.08 -58.81
N SER A 15 9.59 -20.28 -58.27
CA SER A 15 9.30 -20.03 -56.87
C SER A 15 10.01 -21.09 -56.01
N LEU A 16 11.14 -20.70 -55.42
CA LEU A 16 11.80 -21.42 -54.34
C LEU A 16 10.83 -21.55 -53.17
N LEU A 17 10.29 -22.76 -52.96
CA LEU A 17 9.64 -23.16 -51.71
C LEU A 17 10.74 -23.25 -50.63
N GLY A 18 11.06 -22.11 -50.01
CA GLY A 18 11.83 -22.08 -48.78
C GLY A 18 10.97 -22.62 -47.65
N SER A 19 11.26 -23.84 -47.20
CA SER A 19 10.73 -24.39 -45.97
C SER A 19 11.25 -23.57 -44.79
N PHE A 20 10.50 -22.53 -44.40
CA PHE A 20 10.68 -21.89 -43.10
C PHE A 20 10.17 -22.87 -42.05
N ALA A 21 11.07 -23.69 -41.51
CA ALA A 21 10.83 -24.37 -40.25
C ALA A 21 10.69 -23.27 -39.19
N SER A 22 9.45 -22.90 -38.86
CA SER A 22 9.16 -22.06 -37.70
C SER A 22 9.65 -22.77 -36.46
N ALA A 23 10.83 -22.39 -35.99
CA ALA A 23 11.28 -22.71 -34.65
C ALA A 23 10.25 -22.12 -33.70
N SER A 24 9.34 -22.97 -33.21
CA SER A 24 8.43 -22.61 -32.15
C SER A 24 9.27 -22.49 -30.90
N THR A 25 9.70 -21.26 -30.57
CA THR A 25 10.19 -20.98 -29.24
C THR A 25 9.04 -21.26 -28.30
N ILE A 26 9.15 -22.36 -27.54
CA ILE A 26 8.31 -22.59 -26.38
C ILE A 26 8.66 -21.48 -25.39
N SER A 27 7.95 -20.36 -25.47
CA SER A 27 7.86 -19.41 -24.38
C SER A 27 7.11 -20.13 -23.27
N LEU A 28 7.85 -20.77 -22.36
CA LEU A 28 7.33 -21.13 -21.06
C LEU A 28 6.63 -19.88 -20.51
N PRO A 29 5.37 -19.97 -20.05
CA PRO A 29 4.74 -18.83 -19.40
C PRO A 29 5.57 -18.54 -18.15
N SER A 30 6.30 -17.42 -18.15
CA SER A 30 6.79 -16.81 -16.92
C SER A 30 5.58 -16.16 -16.23
N ASP A 31 4.64 -16.98 -15.79
CA ASP A 31 3.37 -16.57 -15.18
C ASP A 31 3.38 -16.88 -13.68
N SER A 32 4.45 -16.46 -12.98
CA SER A 32 4.32 -16.26 -11.55
C SER A 32 3.85 -14.84 -11.31
N ARG A 33 2.55 -14.66 -11.10
CA ARG A 33 2.02 -13.40 -10.60
C ARG A 33 2.74 -13.07 -9.29
N LYS A 34 3.17 -11.81 -9.16
CA LYS A 34 3.73 -11.30 -7.92
C LYS A 34 2.70 -11.45 -6.79
N VAL A 35 3.18 -11.66 -5.58
CA VAL A 35 2.36 -11.67 -4.37
C VAL A 35 1.97 -10.23 -4.05
N SER A 36 0.67 -9.98 -3.90
CA SER A 36 0.19 -8.68 -3.42
C SER A 36 0.58 -8.48 -1.96
N LEU A 37 1.20 -7.34 -1.66
CA LEU A 37 1.47 -6.85 -0.32
C LEU A 37 0.88 -5.46 -0.21
N THR A 38 -0.12 -5.26 0.63
CA THR A 38 -0.70 -3.93 0.86
C THR A 38 -0.47 -3.50 2.31
N LEU A 39 0.00 -2.27 2.49
CA LEU A 39 0.13 -1.60 3.77
C LEU A 39 -0.88 -0.46 3.85
N TYR A 40 -1.78 -0.53 4.83
CA TYR A 40 -2.63 0.59 5.23
C TYR A 40 -2.01 1.23 6.47
N TYR A 41 -1.80 2.55 6.43
CA TYR A 41 -1.00 3.24 7.43
C TYR A 41 -1.41 4.71 7.59
N GLU A 42 -0.80 5.37 8.58
CA GLU A 42 -0.93 6.81 8.87
C GLU A 42 0.47 7.38 9.06
N SER A 43 0.72 8.56 8.48
CA SER A 43 2.05 9.16 8.38
C SER A 43 2.66 9.60 9.73
N LEU A 44 1.84 9.77 10.78
CA LEU A 44 2.31 10.13 12.13
C LEU A 44 2.13 9.00 13.15
N CYS A 45 1.72 7.81 12.71
CA CYS A 45 1.76 6.65 13.58
C CYS A 45 3.22 6.15 13.67
N PRO A 46 3.86 6.16 14.86
CA PRO A 46 5.27 5.76 14.98
C PRO A 46 5.52 4.30 14.58
N TYR A 47 4.50 3.45 14.63
CA TYR A 47 4.60 2.04 14.25
C TYR A 47 4.45 1.82 12.76
N SER A 48 3.65 2.65 12.07
CA SER A 48 3.59 2.73 10.62
C SER A 48 4.93 3.19 10.07
N ALA A 49 5.45 4.30 10.61
CA ALA A 49 6.76 4.84 10.28
C ALA A 49 7.86 3.79 10.45
N ASN A 50 7.87 3.11 11.60
CA ASN A 50 8.82 2.04 11.88
C ASN A 50 8.71 0.88 10.88
N PHE A 51 7.51 0.49 10.47
CA PHE A 51 7.32 -0.56 9.46
C PHE A 51 7.87 -0.13 8.10
N ILE A 52 7.59 1.10 7.66
CA ILE A 52 8.07 1.64 6.39
C ILE A 52 9.60 1.80 6.38
N VAL A 53 10.19 2.26 7.49
CA VAL A 53 11.62 2.56 7.56
C VAL A 53 12.47 1.33 7.88
N ASN A 54 12.01 0.41 8.73
CA ASN A 54 12.85 -0.69 9.23
C ASN A 54 12.45 -2.08 8.69
N TYR A 55 11.24 -2.24 8.15
CA TYR A 55 10.75 -3.53 7.67
C TYR A 55 10.66 -3.58 6.14
N LEU A 56 10.02 -2.60 5.50
CA LEU A 56 9.84 -2.58 4.04
C LEU A 56 11.15 -2.54 3.22
N PRO A 57 12.26 -1.89 3.64
CA PRO A 57 13.47 -1.85 2.83
C PRO A 57 14.08 -3.23 2.57
N LYS A 58 13.76 -4.22 3.41
CA LYS A 58 14.16 -5.62 3.21
C LYS A 58 13.65 -6.20 1.89
N LEU A 59 12.53 -5.69 1.36
CA LEU A 59 12.02 -6.08 0.04
C LEU A 59 13.02 -5.78 -1.08
N PHE A 60 13.74 -4.66 -0.98
CA PHE A 60 14.64 -4.18 -2.02
C PHE A 60 16.04 -4.81 -1.92
N ASN A 61 16.47 -5.15 -0.70
CA ASN A 61 17.81 -5.69 -0.46
C ASN A 61 17.96 -7.19 -0.75
N GLU A 62 16.85 -7.96 -0.77
CA GLU A 62 16.89 -9.43 -0.84
C GLU A 62 16.22 -10.02 -2.10
N ASP A 63 16.10 -9.22 -3.17
CA ASP A 63 15.45 -9.60 -4.44
C ASP A 63 13.96 -10.01 -4.30
N LEU A 64 13.36 -9.79 -3.13
CA LEU A 64 11.94 -10.03 -2.85
C LEU A 64 11.04 -9.12 -3.70
N ILE A 65 11.52 -7.92 -4.04
CA ILE A 65 10.77 -6.96 -4.88
C ILE A 65 10.43 -7.52 -6.27
N SER A 66 11.19 -8.51 -6.76
CA SER A 66 10.90 -9.21 -8.01
C SER A 66 9.62 -10.04 -7.93
N ILE A 67 9.23 -10.49 -6.73
CA ILE A 67 8.08 -11.36 -6.48
C ILE A 67 6.94 -10.66 -5.72
N VAL A 68 7.13 -9.40 -5.29
CA VAL A 68 6.14 -8.62 -4.53
C VAL A 68 5.60 -7.46 -5.34
N ASP A 69 4.28 -7.30 -5.31
CA ASP A 69 3.57 -6.11 -5.74
C ASP A 69 3.15 -5.33 -4.49
N LEU A 70 4.00 -4.38 -4.06
CA LEU A 70 3.78 -3.58 -2.85
C LEU A 70 2.91 -2.38 -3.18
N ARG A 71 1.86 -2.20 -2.38
CA ARG A 71 0.95 -1.07 -2.42
C ARG A 71 0.86 -0.38 -1.07
N LEU A 72 0.88 0.95 -1.10
CA LEU A 72 0.83 1.84 0.06
C LEU A 72 -0.49 2.60 0.06
N VAL A 73 -1.15 2.65 1.21
CA VAL A 73 -2.45 3.29 1.41
C VAL A 73 -2.39 4.24 2.63
N PRO A 74 -2.02 5.52 2.42
CA PRO A 74 -1.89 6.52 3.48
C PRO A 74 -3.26 7.09 3.86
N TRP A 75 -3.92 6.47 4.85
CA TRP A 75 -5.18 6.97 5.40
C TRP A 75 -5.45 6.41 6.80
N GLY A 76 -5.33 5.09 6.94
CA GLY A 76 -5.36 4.37 8.22
C GLY A 76 -6.60 4.60 9.09
N ASN A 77 -6.43 5.14 10.29
CA ASN A 77 -7.53 5.39 11.23
C ASN A 77 -8.18 6.78 11.08
N ALA A 78 -7.87 7.53 10.02
CA ALA A 78 -8.56 8.78 9.73
C ALA A 78 -10.09 8.58 9.63
N LYS A 79 -10.85 9.65 9.84
CA LYS A 79 -12.31 9.64 9.84
C LYS A 79 -12.83 10.66 8.85
N LEU A 80 -13.66 10.22 7.92
CA LEU A 80 -14.38 11.11 7.00
C LEU A 80 -15.48 11.87 7.77
N LYS A 81 -15.47 13.20 7.65
CA LYS A 81 -16.53 14.10 8.13
C LYS A 81 -17.57 14.35 7.03
N GLY A 82 -18.73 14.87 7.44
CA GLY A 82 -19.84 15.18 6.52
C GLY A 82 -19.61 16.31 5.51
N ASN A 83 -18.42 16.91 5.46
CA ASN A 83 -18.02 17.96 4.50
C ASN A 83 -16.80 17.54 3.66
N ASP A 84 -16.61 16.24 3.46
CA ASP A 84 -15.47 15.66 2.73
C ASP A 84 -14.09 16.05 3.29
N THR A 85 -14.04 16.40 4.57
CA THR A 85 -12.79 16.62 5.31
C THR A 85 -12.49 15.45 6.22
N PHE A 86 -11.24 15.35 6.68
CA PHE A 86 -10.78 14.24 7.51
C PHE A 86 -10.39 14.72 8.91
N ASP A 87 -10.69 13.89 9.92
CA ASP A 87 -10.02 13.93 11.23
C ASP A 87 -9.02 12.79 11.29
N CYS A 88 -7.76 13.10 11.58
CA CYS A 88 -6.71 12.12 11.76
C CYS A 88 -6.30 12.06 13.24
N GLN A 89 -5.87 10.89 13.73
CA GLN A 89 -5.64 10.65 15.16
C GLN A 89 -4.54 11.54 15.74
N HIS A 90 -3.54 11.88 14.92
CA HIS A 90 -2.41 12.71 15.30
C HIS A 90 -2.56 14.16 14.80
N GLY A 91 -3.80 14.56 14.49
CA GLY A 91 -4.16 15.95 14.18
C GLY A 91 -3.94 16.35 12.71
N PRO A 92 -4.02 17.66 12.40
CA PRO A 92 -4.05 18.14 11.02
C PRO A 92 -2.74 17.91 10.24
N THR A 93 -1.60 17.79 10.94
CA THR A 93 -0.32 17.48 10.30
C THR A 93 -0.31 16.07 9.71
N GLU A 94 -0.93 15.09 10.38
CA GLU A 94 -1.10 13.75 9.81
C GLU A 94 -1.99 13.77 8.59
N CYS A 95 -3.13 14.47 8.63
CA CYS A 95 -3.97 14.58 7.45
C CYS A 95 -3.23 15.20 6.27
N LEU A 96 -2.45 16.26 6.50
CA LEU A 96 -1.61 16.87 5.47
C LEU A 96 -0.61 15.86 4.88
N LEU A 97 0.10 15.12 5.73
CA LEU A 97 1.14 14.20 5.29
C LEU A 97 0.57 12.95 4.61
N ASN A 98 -0.57 12.42 5.07
CA ASN A 98 -1.33 11.39 4.35
C ASN A 98 -1.65 11.86 2.92
N THR A 99 -2.18 13.08 2.75
CA THR A 99 -2.46 13.66 1.42
C THR A 99 -1.18 13.85 0.59
N VAL A 100 -0.08 14.30 1.21
CA VAL A 100 1.22 14.50 0.53
C VAL A 100 1.74 13.17 -0.01
N GLU A 101 1.65 12.10 0.76
CA GLU A 101 2.09 10.77 0.35
C GLU A 101 1.15 10.14 -0.69
N ALA A 102 -0.17 10.34 -0.56
CA ALA A 102 -1.13 10.00 -1.60
C ALA A 102 -0.78 10.68 -2.94
N CYS A 103 -0.48 11.98 -2.89
CA CYS A 103 -0.04 12.75 -4.05
C CYS A 103 1.32 12.30 -4.60
N ALA A 104 2.25 11.84 -3.76
CA ALA A 104 3.52 11.28 -4.21
C ALA A 104 3.30 9.96 -4.98
N ILE A 105 2.39 9.10 -4.51
CA ILE A 105 2.03 7.85 -5.19
C ILE A 105 1.39 8.14 -6.57
N ASP A 106 0.47 9.11 -6.64
CA ASP A 106 -0.17 9.51 -7.90
C ASP A 106 0.82 10.17 -8.88
N ALA A 107 1.67 11.07 -8.39
CA ALA A 107 2.68 11.75 -9.20
C ALA A 107 3.77 10.82 -9.74
N TRP A 108 4.12 9.78 -8.97
CA TRP A 108 5.18 8.82 -9.30
C TRP A 108 4.66 7.37 -9.18
N PRO A 109 3.87 6.87 -10.15
CA PRO A 109 3.15 5.60 -10.00
C PRO A 109 4.02 4.35 -9.85
N LYS A 110 5.30 4.42 -10.22
CA LYS A 110 6.23 3.30 -10.02
C LYS A 110 6.70 3.30 -8.57
N LEU A 111 6.65 2.13 -7.93
CA LEU A 111 7.09 1.94 -6.54
C LEU A 111 8.49 2.49 -6.27
N ASN A 112 9.44 2.22 -7.15
CA ASN A 112 10.83 2.70 -6.98
C ASN A 112 10.96 4.22 -7.05
N ASP A 113 9.97 4.93 -7.57
CA ASP A 113 9.98 6.38 -7.73
C ASP A 113 9.32 7.07 -6.51
N HIS A 114 8.17 6.58 -6.02
CA HIS A 114 7.51 7.17 -4.84
C HIS A 114 8.01 6.67 -3.48
N PHE A 115 8.43 5.39 -3.39
CA PHE A 115 8.83 4.81 -2.10
C PHE A 115 9.98 5.56 -1.40
N PRO A 116 11.04 6.01 -2.11
CA PRO A 116 12.11 6.78 -1.46
C PRO A 116 11.61 8.07 -0.79
N PHE A 117 10.62 8.74 -1.39
CA PHE A 117 10.02 9.94 -0.82
C PHE A 117 9.24 9.62 0.45
N ILE A 118 8.35 8.63 0.40
CA ILE A 118 7.57 8.17 1.56
C ILE A 118 8.48 7.70 2.69
N TYR A 119 9.49 6.87 2.38
CA TYR A 119 10.52 6.46 3.33
C TYR A 119 11.17 7.66 4.03
N CYS A 120 11.50 8.72 3.28
CA CYS A 120 12.11 9.91 3.85
C CYS A 120 11.16 10.67 4.79
N VAL A 121 9.88 10.80 4.42
CA VAL A 121 8.85 11.46 5.26
C VAL A 121 8.65 10.67 6.56
N GLU A 122 8.51 9.35 6.47
CA GLU A 122 8.33 8.47 7.63
C GLU A 122 9.57 8.42 8.53
N ASN A 123 10.78 8.51 7.94
CA ASN A 123 12.00 8.64 8.73
C ASN A 123 12.05 9.97 9.51
N LEU A 124 11.51 11.06 8.95
CA LEU A 124 11.38 12.31 9.69
C LEU A 124 10.40 12.20 10.85
N GLU A 125 9.35 11.40 10.75
CA GLU A 125 8.48 11.10 11.90
C GLU A 125 9.25 10.37 13.01
N LEU A 126 10.05 9.35 12.67
CA LEU A 126 10.91 8.67 13.65
C LEU A 126 11.96 9.61 14.28
N GLU A 127 12.42 10.61 13.55
CA GLU A 127 13.30 11.68 14.04
C GLU A 127 12.57 12.79 14.81
N ARG A 128 11.23 12.71 14.94
CA ARG A 128 10.35 13.72 15.56
C ARG A 128 10.42 15.09 14.86
N LYS A 129 10.53 15.06 13.53
CA LYS A 129 10.61 16.22 12.64
C LYS A 129 9.62 16.16 11.46
N PRO A 130 8.36 15.74 11.65
CA PRO A 130 7.42 15.56 10.52
C PRO A 130 7.18 16.86 9.72
N LEU A 131 7.35 18.03 10.33
CA LEU A 131 7.22 19.33 9.65
C LEU A 131 8.34 19.62 8.65
N GLU A 132 9.44 18.87 8.69
CA GLU A 132 10.56 19.01 7.74
C GLU A 132 10.36 18.19 6.45
N TRP A 133 9.17 17.63 6.21
CA TRP A 133 8.89 16.72 5.08
C TRP A 133 9.31 17.27 3.70
N GLU A 134 9.17 18.58 3.46
CA GLU A 134 9.59 19.21 2.21
C GLU A 134 11.10 19.06 1.95
N SER A 135 11.91 18.86 2.99
CA SER A 135 13.34 18.59 2.86
C SER A 135 13.62 17.30 2.07
N CYS A 136 12.67 16.37 2.02
CA CYS A 136 12.79 15.11 1.27
C CYS A 136 12.91 15.33 -0.23
N PHE A 137 12.27 16.36 -0.81
CA PHE A 137 12.47 16.72 -2.21
C PHE A 137 13.94 17.02 -2.51
N LYS A 138 14.55 17.89 -1.69
CA LYS A 138 15.95 18.28 -1.86
C LYS A 138 16.91 17.12 -1.58
N LYS A 139 16.67 16.33 -0.53
CA LYS A 139 17.50 15.17 -0.17
C LYS A 139 17.56 14.13 -1.29
N LEU A 140 16.46 13.94 -2.01
CA LEU A 140 16.31 12.92 -3.05
C LEU A 140 16.49 13.46 -4.48
N GLY A 141 16.59 14.78 -4.65
CA GLY A 141 16.66 15.40 -5.98
C GLY A 141 15.33 15.29 -6.76
N LEU A 142 14.20 15.28 -6.05
CA LEU A 142 12.86 15.18 -6.63
C LEU A 142 12.26 16.58 -6.88
N GLU A 143 11.56 16.73 -8.00
CA GLU A 143 10.77 17.93 -8.28
C GLU A 143 9.54 17.99 -7.37
N SER A 144 9.37 19.09 -6.64
CA SER A 144 8.23 19.24 -5.70
C SER A 144 6.92 19.60 -6.39
N LYS A 145 6.98 20.14 -7.62
CA LYS A 145 5.82 20.66 -8.34
C LYS A 145 4.68 19.65 -8.51
N PRO A 146 4.90 18.39 -8.94
CA PRO A 146 3.82 17.42 -9.12
C PRO A 146 3.02 17.15 -7.83
N VAL A 147 3.73 16.92 -6.72
CA VAL A 147 3.10 16.70 -5.40
C VAL A 147 2.39 17.96 -4.92
N ASN A 148 3.04 19.11 -5.04
CA ASN A 148 2.48 20.40 -4.64
C ASN A 148 1.21 20.77 -5.42
N ASP A 149 1.18 20.54 -6.72
CA ASP A 149 0.01 20.80 -7.54
C ASP A 149 -1.14 19.85 -7.19
N CYS A 150 -0.84 18.58 -6.87
CA CYS A 150 -1.84 17.60 -6.49
C CYS A 150 -2.63 18.01 -5.24
N TYR A 151 -1.97 18.32 -4.11
CA TYR A 151 -2.73 18.66 -2.90
C TYR A 151 -3.31 20.09 -2.94
N LYS A 152 -2.80 20.99 -3.79
CA LYS A 152 -3.35 22.35 -4.00
C LYS A 152 -4.52 22.42 -4.98
N SER A 153 -4.66 21.46 -5.90
CA SER A 153 -5.68 21.47 -6.96
C SER A 153 -6.99 20.75 -6.58
N GLY A 154 -7.06 20.17 -5.38
CA GLY A 154 -8.17 19.30 -4.95
C GLY A 154 -8.04 17.86 -5.44
N LEU A 155 -7.01 17.51 -6.21
CA LEU A 155 -6.70 16.13 -6.55
C LEU A 155 -6.34 15.32 -5.29
N GLY A 156 -5.56 15.89 -4.37
CA GLY A 156 -5.23 15.26 -3.08
C GLY A 156 -6.47 14.82 -2.31
N GLN A 157 -7.49 15.69 -2.20
CA GLN A 157 -8.75 15.34 -1.53
C GLN A 157 -9.47 14.17 -2.23
N LYS A 158 -9.43 14.09 -3.56
CA LYS A 158 -10.02 12.96 -4.30
C LYS A 158 -9.29 11.65 -4.02
N LEU A 159 -7.95 11.69 -3.94
CA LEU A 159 -7.13 10.54 -3.59
C LEU A 159 -7.42 10.07 -2.16
N ASP A 160 -7.50 11.01 -1.22
CA ASP A 160 -7.83 10.69 0.18
C ASP A 160 -9.22 10.05 0.30
N LEU A 161 -10.22 10.53 -0.44
CA LEU A 161 -11.56 9.93 -0.49
C LEU A 161 -11.52 8.50 -1.08
N GLN A 162 -10.68 8.25 -2.08
CA GLN A 162 -10.49 6.91 -2.64
C GLN A 162 -9.85 5.97 -1.61
N TYR A 163 -8.77 6.41 -0.95
CA TYR A 163 -8.13 5.62 0.10
C TYR A 163 -9.05 5.43 1.32
N ALA A 164 -9.88 6.41 1.67
CA ALA A 164 -10.89 6.28 2.70
C ALA A 164 -11.92 5.20 2.36
N ALA A 165 -12.45 5.23 1.13
CA ALA A 165 -13.45 4.26 0.67
C ALA A 165 -12.87 2.84 0.65
N GLU A 166 -11.65 2.69 0.18
CA GLU A 166 -10.96 1.42 0.14
C GLU A 166 -10.64 0.87 1.54
N THR A 167 -10.04 1.70 2.39
CA THR A 167 -9.67 1.30 3.76
C THR A 167 -10.91 0.98 4.60
N SER A 168 -12.04 1.65 4.32
CA SER A 168 -13.35 1.37 4.95
C SER A 168 -14.01 0.10 4.42
N ALA A 169 -13.63 -0.37 3.24
CA ALA A 169 -14.13 -1.59 2.62
C ALA A 169 -13.32 -2.85 2.97
N LEU A 170 -12.30 -2.72 3.83
CA LEU A 170 -11.53 -3.85 4.33
C LEU A 170 -12.43 -4.86 5.06
N GLU A 171 -12.27 -6.14 4.71
CA GLU A 171 -12.94 -7.24 5.38
C GLU A 171 -11.93 -8.30 5.86
N PRO A 172 -11.78 -8.51 7.18
CA PRO A 172 -12.42 -7.75 8.26
C PRO A 172 -11.93 -6.28 8.32
N PRO A 173 -12.71 -5.37 8.93
CA PRO A 173 -12.26 -3.99 9.13
C PRO A 173 -10.98 -3.95 9.97
N HIS A 174 -10.03 -3.11 9.58
CA HIS A 174 -8.84 -2.87 10.39
C HIS A 174 -9.23 -2.26 11.75
N THR A 175 -8.53 -2.67 12.81
CA THR A 175 -8.70 -2.14 14.17
C THR A 175 -7.51 -1.31 14.65
N TYR A 176 -6.44 -1.27 13.86
CA TYR A 176 -5.21 -0.54 14.11
C TYR A 176 -4.44 -0.35 12.81
N VAL A 177 -3.39 0.47 12.87
CA VAL A 177 -2.31 0.53 11.86
C VAL A 177 -0.93 0.34 12.52
N PRO A 178 0.09 -0.14 11.78
CA PRO A 178 0.05 -0.58 10.39
C PRO A 178 -0.83 -1.83 10.21
N TRP A 179 -1.67 -1.83 9.16
CA TRP A 179 -2.47 -2.99 8.78
C TRP A 179 -1.90 -3.60 7.51
N VAL A 180 -1.31 -4.79 7.64
CA VAL A 180 -0.59 -5.45 6.56
C VAL A 180 -1.39 -6.62 6.02
N VAL A 181 -1.56 -6.64 4.71
CA VAL A 181 -2.30 -7.68 3.98
C VAL A 181 -1.39 -8.32 2.94
N VAL A 182 -1.25 -9.65 2.98
CA VAL A 182 -0.49 -10.43 2.01
C VAL A 182 -1.42 -11.41 1.30
N ASP A 183 -1.50 -11.32 -0.04
CA ASP A 183 -2.39 -12.14 -0.87
C ASP A 183 -3.84 -12.18 -0.35
N GLY A 184 -4.35 -11.01 0.06
CA GLY A 184 -5.69 -10.85 0.64
C GLY A 184 -5.83 -11.31 2.10
N GLN A 185 -4.77 -11.79 2.74
CA GLN A 185 -4.79 -12.23 4.15
C GLN A 185 -4.21 -11.15 5.07
N PRO A 186 -5.00 -10.58 6.00
CA PRO A 186 -4.44 -9.71 7.04
C PRO A 186 -3.55 -10.52 7.99
N LEU A 187 -2.39 -9.95 8.34
CA LEU A 187 -1.38 -10.63 9.16
C LEU A 187 -1.56 -10.47 10.67
N TYR A 188 -2.47 -9.58 11.06
CA TYR A 188 -2.74 -9.21 12.45
C TYR A 188 -1.46 -8.91 13.26
N GLU A 189 -1.28 -9.57 14.41
CA GLU A 189 -0.15 -9.37 15.32
C GLU A 189 1.20 -9.82 14.72
N ASP A 190 1.18 -10.59 13.63
CA ASP A 190 2.37 -11.14 12.96
C ASP A 190 2.79 -10.31 11.73
N TYR A 191 2.31 -9.07 11.61
CA TYR A 191 2.59 -8.19 10.46
C TYR A 191 4.09 -7.95 10.23
N GLU A 192 4.92 -7.96 11.28
CA GLU A 192 6.37 -7.84 11.19
C GLU A 192 7.01 -8.99 10.38
N ASN A 193 6.35 -10.16 10.31
CA ASN A 193 6.79 -11.38 9.64
C ASN A 193 6.31 -11.49 8.18
N TYR A 194 5.88 -10.38 7.57
CA TYR A 194 5.29 -10.36 6.22
C TYR A 194 6.12 -11.09 5.14
N ILE A 195 7.46 -11.12 5.25
CA ILE A 195 8.34 -11.84 4.33
C ILE A 195 8.01 -13.34 4.31
N SER A 196 7.78 -13.96 5.47
CA SER A 196 7.40 -15.38 5.55
C SER A 196 6.07 -15.66 4.88
N TYR A 197 5.11 -14.74 5.00
CA TYR A 197 3.82 -14.85 4.32
C TYR A 197 3.95 -14.67 2.81
N VAL A 198 4.76 -13.70 2.36
CA VAL A 198 5.07 -13.49 0.95
C VAL A 198 5.70 -14.76 0.36
N CYS A 199 6.71 -15.30 1.00
CA CYS A 199 7.38 -16.52 0.57
C CYS A 199 6.44 -17.73 0.53
N LYS A 200 5.52 -17.84 1.51
CA LYS A 200 4.50 -18.90 1.53
C LYS A 200 3.47 -18.74 0.41
N ALA A 201 3.07 -17.52 0.10
CA ALA A 201 2.06 -17.22 -0.91
C ALA A 201 2.59 -17.29 -2.35
N TYR A 202 3.89 -17.06 -2.54
CA TYR A 202 4.51 -17.06 -3.86
C TYR A 202 4.53 -18.44 -4.50
N LYS A 203 4.01 -18.52 -5.73
CA LYS A 203 3.85 -19.78 -6.50
C LYS A 203 4.82 -19.89 -7.69
N GLY A 204 5.76 -18.95 -7.82
CA GLY A 204 6.72 -18.95 -8.92
C GLY A 204 7.86 -19.94 -8.72
N ALA A 205 8.44 -20.38 -9.84
CA ALA A 205 9.52 -21.36 -9.84
C ALA A 205 10.83 -20.83 -9.25
N ASN A 206 11.11 -19.54 -9.47
CA ASN A 206 12.34 -18.89 -9.00
C ASN A 206 12.10 -18.26 -7.63
N MET A 207 12.34 -19.02 -6.57
CA MET A 207 12.20 -18.57 -5.20
C MET A 207 13.40 -17.67 -4.80
N PRO A 208 13.17 -16.44 -4.32
CA PRO A 208 14.25 -15.58 -3.83
C PRO A 208 15.00 -16.21 -2.64
N LYS A 209 16.28 -15.84 -2.47
CA LYS A 209 17.11 -16.33 -1.36
C LYS A 209 16.51 -16.00 0.01
N ALA A 210 15.85 -14.85 0.14
CA ALA A 210 15.12 -14.44 1.34
C ALA A 210 14.13 -15.49 1.85
N CYS A 211 13.56 -16.29 0.94
CA CYS A 211 12.61 -17.34 1.26
C CYS A 211 13.29 -18.67 1.63
N SER A 212 14.59 -18.81 1.40
CA SER A 212 15.36 -20.01 1.75
C SER A 212 15.70 -19.98 3.24
N GLY A 213 15.26 -21.00 4.00
CA GLY A 213 15.62 -21.15 5.42
C GLY A 213 14.67 -20.48 6.41
N LEU A 214 13.56 -19.90 5.95
CA LEU A 214 12.47 -19.49 6.83
C LEU A 214 11.82 -20.75 7.42
N THR A 215 12.06 -21.00 8.70
CA THR A 215 11.35 -22.04 9.43
C THR A 215 9.97 -21.50 9.80
N PHE A 216 8.91 -22.06 9.21
CA PHE A 216 7.50 -21.70 9.48
C PHE A 216 7.05 -21.99 10.93
N ASN A 217 7.97 -22.35 11.82
CA ASN A 217 7.75 -22.78 13.20
C ASN A 217 8.49 -21.92 14.23
N GLN A 218 8.75 -20.64 13.93
CA GLN A 218 9.10 -19.72 15.02
C GLN A 218 7.83 -19.34 15.76
N ILE A 219 7.50 -20.16 16.77
CA ILE A 219 6.60 -19.81 17.86
C ILE A 219 7.18 -18.53 18.49
N TYR A 220 6.63 -17.38 18.13
CA TYR A 220 7.04 -16.12 18.71
C TYR A 220 6.64 -16.09 20.18
N ASN A 221 7.62 -15.81 21.03
CA ASN A 221 7.37 -15.36 22.39
C ASN A 221 6.47 -14.12 22.31
N ARG A 222 5.25 -14.26 22.84
CA ARG A 222 4.22 -13.23 22.89
C ARG A 222 4.80 -11.93 23.47
N LYS A 223 5.13 -10.95 22.62
CA LYS A 223 5.32 -9.56 23.09
C LYS A 223 4.02 -9.16 23.77
N THR A 224 4.09 -8.69 25.01
CA THR A 224 2.92 -8.33 25.83
C THR A 224 2.24 -7.04 25.37
N ILE A 225 2.87 -6.28 24.47
CA ILE A 225 2.34 -5.05 23.88
C ILE A 225 2.52 -5.16 22.36
N HIS A 226 1.41 -5.11 21.63
CA HIS A 226 1.40 -5.00 20.17
C HIS A 226 1.66 -3.53 19.80
N PRO A 227 2.82 -3.20 19.22
CA PRO A 227 3.22 -1.83 18.94
C PRO A 227 2.47 -1.32 17.69
N VAL A 228 1.23 -0.86 17.88
CA VAL A 228 0.32 -0.39 16.82
C VAL A 228 -0.45 0.85 17.27
N CYS A 229 -0.95 1.66 16.33
CA CYS A 229 -1.88 2.75 16.58
C CYS A 229 -3.31 2.21 16.45
N TYR A 230 -4.01 2.04 17.56
CA TYR A 230 -5.38 1.54 17.59
C TYR A 230 -6.36 2.58 17.09
N LYS A 231 -7.34 2.12 16.30
CA LYS A 231 -8.48 2.94 15.92
C LYS A 231 -9.23 3.39 17.16
N GLU A 232 -9.54 4.67 17.26
CA GLU A 232 -10.36 5.18 18.36
C GLU A 232 -11.73 4.49 18.36
N ILE A 233 -12.08 3.87 19.48
CA ILE A 233 -13.44 3.36 19.71
C ILE A 233 -14.35 4.59 19.87
N PRO A 234 -15.40 4.76 19.03
CA PRO A 234 -16.39 5.81 19.27
C PRO A 234 -16.95 5.63 20.69
N PRO A 235 -17.10 6.70 21.49
CA PRO A 235 -17.71 6.57 22.80
C PRO A 235 -19.05 5.86 22.63
N LEU A 236 -19.25 4.76 23.35
CA LEU A 236 -20.53 4.06 23.44
C LEU A 236 -21.59 5.13 23.68
N THR A 237 -22.47 5.34 22.70
CA THR A 237 -23.68 6.11 22.93
C THR A 237 -24.50 5.28 23.89
N LEU A 238 -24.31 5.54 25.19
CA LEU A 238 -25.10 4.96 26.25
C LEU A 238 -26.53 5.36 25.93
N SER A 239 -27.30 4.46 25.31
CA SER A 239 -28.70 4.72 25.00
C SER A 239 -29.34 5.14 26.32
N SER A 240 -29.78 6.39 26.38
CA SER A 240 -30.19 7.09 27.59
C SER A 240 -31.55 6.62 28.14
N ARG A 241 -31.90 5.35 27.90
CA ARG A 241 -33.24 4.79 28.18
C ARG A 241 -33.36 3.98 29.47
N THR A 242 -32.27 3.74 30.21
CA THR A 242 -32.34 2.93 31.45
C THR A 242 -31.81 3.60 32.72
N ILE A 243 -31.16 4.77 32.65
CA ILE A 243 -30.67 5.48 33.85
C ILE A 243 -31.77 6.32 34.53
N SER A 244 -32.81 6.72 33.79
CA SER A 244 -33.89 7.56 34.31
C SER A 244 -34.68 6.89 35.45
N THR A 245 -34.92 5.59 35.36
CA THR A 245 -35.70 4.84 36.37
C THR A 245 -34.93 4.58 37.65
N VAL A 246 -33.62 4.32 37.56
CA VAL A 246 -32.76 4.07 38.74
C VAL A 246 -32.58 5.36 39.56
N MET A 247 -32.34 6.49 38.90
CA MET A 247 -32.17 7.78 39.58
C MET A 247 -33.49 8.36 40.13
N SER A 248 -34.64 7.91 39.65
CA SER A 248 -35.96 8.23 40.21
C SER A 248 -36.25 7.45 41.49
N TRP A 249 -35.85 6.17 41.54
CA TRP A 249 -35.98 5.31 42.72
C TRP A 249 -35.09 5.78 43.88
N ILE A 250 -33.82 6.12 43.60
CA ILE A 250 -32.88 6.60 44.62
C ILE A 250 -33.36 7.92 45.24
N ARG A 251 -33.94 8.83 44.44
CA ARG A 251 -34.49 10.10 44.96
C ARG A 251 -35.69 9.92 45.89
N LYS A 252 -36.52 8.89 45.68
CA LYS A 252 -37.66 8.59 46.57
C LYS A 252 -37.26 7.98 47.90
N ILE A 253 -36.12 7.28 47.96
CA ILE A 253 -35.62 6.70 49.21
C ILE A 253 -35.03 7.81 50.10
N VAL A 254 -34.28 8.73 49.52
CA VAL A 254 -33.60 9.82 50.26
C VAL A 254 -34.56 10.86 50.84
N THR A 255 -35.77 11.02 50.29
CA THR A 255 -36.78 11.96 50.82
C THR A 255 -37.75 11.35 51.84
N SER A 256 -37.58 10.07 52.18
CA SER A 256 -38.42 9.36 53.18
C SER A 256 -37.69 9.02 54.49
N MET A 257 -36.48 9.54 54.67
CA MET A 257 -35.71 9.46 55.93
C MET A 257 -35.60 10.83 56.59
#